data_AF-A0A725K3K7-F1
#
_entry.id   AF-A0A725K3K7-F1
#
_cell.length_a   1.000
_cell.length_b   1.000
_cell.length_c   1.000
_cell.angle_alpha   90.00
_cell.angle_beta   90.00
_cell.angle_gamma   90.00
#
_symmetry.space_group_name_H-M   'P 1'
#
loop_
_entity.id
_entity.type
_entity.pdbx_description
1 polymer ?
#
loop_
_entity_poly.entity_id
_entity_poly.type
_entity_poly.pdbx_seq_one_letter_code
_entity_poly.pdbx_strand_id
1 'polypeptide(L)' 'MQKLKQQVFDANMDLPRYGLVTFTWGNVSAIDRERGLVVIKPSGVAYETMKVDDMVVVD' A
#
# COMPACT_ATOMS: atom_id res chain seq x y z
N MET A 1 13.88 2.33 0.90
CA MET A 1 12.54 2.20 1.51
C MET A 1 11.49 3.07 0.84
N GLN A 2 11.79 4.34 0.50
CA GLN A 2 10.86 5.19 -0.27
C GLN A 2 10.35 4.55 -1.57
N LYS A 3 11.25 3.89 -2.33
CA LYS A 3 10.87 3.17 -3.55
C LYS A 3 9.85 2.06 -3.30
N LEU A 4 10.02 1.27 -2.23
CA LEU A 4 9.10 0.18 -1.90
C LEU A 4 7.74 0.72 -1.45
N LYS A 5 7.72 1.80 -0.65
CA LYS A 5 6.49 2.53 -0.32
C LYS A 5 5.77 3.03 -1.57
N GLN A 6 6.49 3.62 -2.53
CA GLN A 6 5.90 4.08 -3.79
C GLN A 6 5.26 2.91 -4.56
N GLN A 7 5.95 1.79 -4.69
CA GLN A 7 5.44 0.60 -5.38
C GLN A 7 4.16 0.04 -4.72
N VAL A 8 4.14 -0.03 -3.39
CA VAL A 8 2.96 -0.50 -2.66
C VAL A 8 1.81 0.50 -2.77
N PHE A 9 2.10 1.80 -2.72
CA PHE A 9 1.10 2.84 -2.95
C PHE A 9 0.48 2.73 -4.35
N ASP A 10 1.29 2.69 -5.41
CA ASP A 10 0.82 2.60 -6.79
C ASP A 10 -0.04 1.34 -7.00
N ALA A 11 0.42 0.19 -6.50
CA ALA A 11 -0.34 -1.07 -6.59
C ALA A 11 -1.67 -1.03 -5.82
N ASN A 12 -1.72 -0.30 -4.70
CA ASN A 12 -2.97 -0.08 -3.98
C ASN A 12 -3.91 0.86 -4.75
N MET A 13 -3.40 1.90 -5.43
CA MET A 13 -4.21 2.81 -6.26
C MET A 13 -4.76 2.13 -7.52
N ASP A 14 -4.10 1.07 -8.01
CA ASP A 14 -4.61 0.26 -9.10
C ASP A 14 -5.87 -0.53 -8.73
N LEU A 15 -6.04 -0.92 -7.46
CA LEU A 15 -7.22 -1.67 -7.00
C LEU A 15 -8.55 -0.93 -7.30
N PRO A 16 -8.78 0.32 -6.85
CA PRO A 16 -9.99 1.06 -7.21
C PRO A 16 -10.01 1.46 -8.69
N ARG A 17 -8.85 1.75 -9.30
CA ARG A 17 -8.75 2.08 -10.73
C ARG A 17 -9.29 0.98 -11.63
N TYR A 18 -9.07 -0.28 -11.28
CA TYR A 18 -9.60 -1.44 -12.00
C TYR A 18 -10.91 -1.98 -11.44
N GLY A 19 -11.54 -1.30 -10.47
CA GLY A 19 -12.82 -1.70 -9.90
C GLY A 19 -12.79 -3.00 -9.10
N LEU A 20 -11.63 -3.37 -8.56
CA LEU A 20 -11.43 -4.62 -7.81
C LEU A 20 -11.89 -4.53 -6.35
N VAL A 21 -12.12 -3.32 -5.84
CA VAL A 21 -12.46 -3.04 -4.44
C VAL A 21 -13.50 -1.94 -4.35
N THR A 22 -14.20 -1.87 -3.21
CA THR A 22 -15.09 -0.76 -2.85
C THR A 22 -14.67 -0.18 -1.50
N PHE A 23 -15.00 1.09 -1.25
CA PHE A 23 -14.63 1.80 -0.02
C PHE A 23 -13.14 1.65 0.32
N THR A 24 -12.81 1.31 1.57
CA THR A 24 -11.45 1.10 2.06
C THR A 24 -11.01 -0.36 1.98
N TRP A 25 -11.74 -1.23 1.28
CA TRP A 25 -11.44 -2.65 1.20
C TRP A 25 -10.17 -2.91 0.40
N GLY A 26 -9.67 -4.15 0.47
CA GLY A 26 -8.48 -4.59 -0.23
C GLY A 26 -7.19 -3.93 0.25
N ASN A 27 -6.08 -4.61 -0.01
CA ASN A 27 -4.75 -4.13 0.28
C ASN A 27 -3.74 -4.86 -0.60
N VAL A 28 -2.65 -4.18 -0.91
CA VAL A 28 -1.43 -4.77 -1.45
C VAL A 28 -0.29 -4.53 -0.47
N SER A 29 0.63 -5.49 -0.37
CA SER A 29 1.89 -5.36 0.36
C SER A 29 3.06 -5.86 -0.49
N ALA A 30 4.27 -5.46 -0.13
CA ALA A 30 5.51 -5.93 -0.73
C ALA A 30 6.59 -6.14 0.34
N ILE A 31 7.50 -7.08 0.10
CA ILE A 31 8.55 -7.49 1.05
C ILE A 31 9.94 -7.08 0.55
N ASP A 32 10.73 -6.43 1.42
CA ASP A 32 12.18 -6.30 1.30
C ASP A 32 12.82 -7.50 1.99
N ARG A 33 13.17 -8.54 1.20
CA ARG A 33 13.72 -9.80 1.73
C ARG A 33 15.11 -9.66 2.32
N GLU A 34 15.90 -8.70 1.85
CA GLU A 34 17.24 -8.46 2.38
C GLU A 34 17.18 -7.91 3.80
N ARG A 35 16.15 -7.09 4.08
CA ARG A 35 15.94 -6.44 5.38
C ARG A 35 14.91 -7.16 6.26
N GLY A 36 14.17 -8.12 5.71
CA GLY A 36 13.09 -8.80 6.41
C GLY A 36 11.92 -7.87 6.75
N LEU A 37 11.66 -6.84 5.94
CA LEU A 37 10.61 -5.85 6.20
C LEU A 37 9.47 -5.96 5.19
N VAL A 38 8.23 -5.80 5.64
CA VAL A 38 7.05 -5.72 4.78
C VAL A 38 6.49 -4.30 4.77
N VAL A 39 6.11 -3.82 3.59
CA VAL A 39 5.40 -2.56 3.40
C VAL A 39 3.97 -2.85 2.99
N ILE A 40 3.00 -2.27 3.67
CA ILE A 40 1.57 -2.55 3.48
C ILE A 40 0.72 -1.26 3.56
N LYS A 41 -0.45 -1.31 2.90
CA LYS A 41 -1.51 -0.29 3.02
C LYS A 41 -1.85 -0.01 4.50
N PRO A 42 -2.02 1.26 4.91
CA PRO A 42 -2.55 1.61 6.22
C PRO A 42 -4.03 1.22 6.35
N SER A 43 -4.42 0.75 7.53
CA SER A 43 -5.82 0.41 7.82
C SER A 43 -6.68 1.68 7.98
N GLY A 44 -7.90 1.65 7.45
CA GLY A 44 -8.88 2.73 7.64
C GLY A 44 -8.62 4.03 6.86
N VAL A 45 -7.60 4.07 6.01
CA VAL A 45 -7.33 5.23 5.14
C VAL A 45 -8.02 5.03 3.79
N ALA A 46 -8.78 6.05 3.37
CA ALA A 46 -9.46 6.09 2.08
C ALA A 46 -8.45 6.28 0.94
N TYR A 47 -8.66 5.59 -0.19
CA TYR A 47 -7.75 5.61 -1.35
C TYR A 47 -7.57 7.03 -1.91
N GLU A 48 -8.61 7.86 -1.84
CA GLU A 48 -8.65 9.23 -2.35
C GLU A 48 -7.74 10.18 -1.58
N THR A 49 -7.49 9.89 -0.31
CA THR A 49 -6.67 10.72 0.59
C THR A 49 -5.32 10.11 0.92
N MET A 50 -5.12 8.85 0.55
CA MET A 50 -3.92 8.09 0.86
C MET A 50 -2.70 8.69 0.14
N LYS A 51 -1.58 8.71 0.84
CA LYS A 51 -0.28 9.16 0.34
C LYS A 51 0.75 8.04 0.47
N VAL A 52 1.85 8.18 -0.27
CA VAL A 52 2.99 7.26 -0.21
C VAL A 52 3.55 7.16 1.22
N ASP A 53 3.57 8.26 1.95
CA ASP A 53 4.11 8.31 3.30
C ASP A 53 3.25 7.55 4.32
N ASP A 54 1.95 7.36 4.03
CA ASP A 54 1.03 6.60 4.88
C ASP A 54 1.27 5.08 4.81
N MET A 55 2.10 4.60 3.88
CA MET A 55 2.47 3.19 3.81
C MET A 55 3.20 2.76 5.10
N VAL A 56 2.74 1.67 5.69
CA VAL A 56 3.25 1.15 6.96
C VAL A 56 4.38 0.16 6.69
N VAL A 57 5.47 0.26 7.45
CA VAL A 57 6.56 -0.71 7.45
C VAL A 57 6.42 -1.59 8.69
N VAL A 58 6.46 -2.90 8.53
CA VAL A 58 6.40 -3.91 9.61
C VAL A 58 7.53 -4.92 9.46
N ASP A 59 7.87 -5.64 10.54
CA ASP A 59 8.85 -6.72 10.59
C ASP A 59 8.21 -8.13 10.49
#